data_AF-A0A6J8CH01-F1
#
_entry.id   AF-A0A6J8CH01-F1
#
_cell.length_a   1.000
_cell.length_b   1.000
_cell.length_c   1.000
_cell.angle_alpha   90.00
_cell.angle_beta   90.00
_cell.angle_gamma   90.00
#
_symmetry.space_group_name_H-M   'P 1'
#
loop_
_entity.id
_entity.type
_entity.pdbx_description
1 polymer ?
#
loop_
_entity_poly.entity_id
_entity_poly.type
_entity_poly.pdbx_seq_one_letter_code
_entity_poly.pdbx_strand_id
1 'polypeptide(L)'
;MSILQEASVLFKPSFISDWYSATALNVNLSLLIIDHNLGEYPVKVDVQVKINEGGKDYIFSGLGSSQRDDDFPDRFGGVIYKYNDQHTQLSFPYDRNHFYGSSGLAFTGSDGLYHGSTYLLGPYVNGYVRTRVWLASDMPNIVVNTSLYMDNIKNYQEISHGLGYYPDLLHVQTLLSNGYMSDGIGVVFISETDYGYNTLTGVLFGYDDTKVRLWVPSNFSIYYKAGGVFAAKDGYKLGYYLEGVVNILAWNIECSQQVFHKTITVGDSLIHDDVIQFPCPYDLSNYLISVQFKTPEIDIPNGGMLFNAAGTTQANNGSKYGGIIYAYNENEVMIWRPAYGPVVYIGDRWGSGGSNQTSYTADVIFRVYHLPVAECSYPETVGNATFHVTGVIYGDNITYTCNSGYTHGGGDLFRTCGRSRQWSGIIPSCIYYPVYKNGNSTYLDIEQMRINKKETSSYMRSLYSAKDNRYSSFVIGLSGVSILVAVLCLLILPDLITVFKHMCYFETIDQS
;
A
#
# COMPACT_ATOMS: atom_id res chain seq x y z
N MET A 1 18.62 -12.77 40.38
CA MET A 1 17.26 -12.95 39.85
C MET A 1 17.28 -12.30 38.48
N SER A 2 17.14 -13.10 37.43
CA SER A 2 17.36 -12.73 36.03
C SER A 2 16.37 -11.67 35.56
N ILE A 3 16.87 -10.48 35.22
CA ILE A 3 16.16 -9.56 34.34
C ILE A 3 16.27 -10.19 32.95
N LEU A 4 15.16 -10.78 32.49
CA LEU A 4 15.05 -11.25 31.12
C LEU A 4 15.26 -10.03 30.22
N GLN A 5 16.25 -10.18 29.36
CA GLN A 5 16.58 -9.34 28.23
C GLN A 5 15.28 -9.01 27.47
N GLU A 6 14.84 -7.75 27.52
CA GLU A 6 13.83 -7.23 26.60
C GLU A 6 14.39 -7.45 25.19
N ALA A 7 13.85 -8.45 24.49
CA ALA A 7 13.98 -8.51 23.05
C ALA A 7 13.28 -7.24 22.56
N SER A 8 14.06 -6.25 22.14
CA SER A 8 13.58 -5.08 21.43
C SER A 8 12.73 -5.59 20.26
N VAL A 9 11.41 -5.54 20.41
CA VAL A 9 10.49 -5.89 19.34
C VAL A 9 10.80 -4.89 18.24
N LEU A 10 11.44 -5.38 17.18
CA LEU A 10 12.04 -4.58 16.12
C LEU A 10 10.99 -4.41 15.03
N PHE A 11 10.52 -3.18 14.80
CA PHE A 11 9.31 -2.94 14.03
C PHE A 11 9.63 -2.83 12.54
N LYS A 12 8.87 -3.56 11.73
CA LYS A 12 9.04 -3.67 10.29
C LYS A 12 7.72 -3.35 9.58
N PRO A 13 7.76 -2.80 8.36
CA PRO A 13 6.57 -2.70 7.51
C PRO A 13 5.86 -4.06 7.40
N SER A 14 4.53 -4.09 7.19
CA SER A 14 3.77 -5.34 6.93
C SER A 14 4.42 -6.21 5.86
N PHE A 15 5.10 -5.59 4.90
CA PHE A 15 5.93 -6.31 3.94
C PHE A 15 7.19 -5.53 3.59
N ILE A 16 8.32 -6.24 3.58
CA ILE A 16 9.59 -5.78 3.02
C ILE A 16 10.10 -6.85 2.07
N SER A 17 10.34 -6.46 0.82
CA SER A 17 10.87 -7.39 -0.18
C SER A 17 12.38 -7.59 -0.03
N ASP A 18 12.88 -8.68 -0.62
CA ASP A 18 14.30 -8.78 -0.94
C ASP A 18 14.73 -7.67 -1.91
N TRP A 19 16.05 -7.49 -2.04
CA TRP A 19 16.63 -6.65 -3.08
C TRP A 19 16.64 -7.39 -4.41
N TYR A 20 16.02 -6.80 -5.43
CA TYR A 20 16.02 -7.32 -6.80
C TYR A 20 17.00 -6.53 -7.66
N SER A 21 17.76 -7.22 -8.50
CA SER A 21 18.59 -6.54 -9.50
C SER A 21 17.69 -5.75 -10.46
N ALA A 22 18.07 -4.52 -10.75
CA ALA A 22 17.40 -3.65 -11.71
C ALA A 22 18.41 -3.08 -12.71
N THR A 23 17.96 -2.98 -13.96
CA THR A 23 18.77 -2.44 -15.05
C THR A 23 17.89 -1.54 -15.91
N ALA A 24 18.21 -0.26 -15.93
CA ALA A 24 17.64 0.70 -16.87
C ALA A 24 18.14 0.44 -18.30
N LEU A 25 17.55 1.12 -19.28
CA LEU A 25 17.91 1.02 -20.71
C LEU A 25 17.75 -0.41 -21.27
N ASN A 26 16.96 -1.25 -20.60
CA ASN A 26 16.66 -2.60 -21.03
C ASN A 26 15.15 -2.81 -21.07
N VAL A 27 14.59 -2.80 -22.28
CA VAL A 27 13.14 -2.97 -22.49
C VAL A 27 12.62 -4.28 -21.91
N ASN A 28 13.40 -5.37 -21.90
CA ASN A 28 12.95 -6.66 -21.38
C ASN A 28 12.94 -6.71 -19.85
N LEU A 29 13.73 -5.86 -19.20
CA LEU A 29 13.83 -5.77 -17.74
C LEU A 29 13.09 -4.55 -17.15
N SER A 30 12.46 -3.73 -17.99
CA SER A 30 11.83 -2.46 -17.62
C SER A 30 10.55 -2.56 -16.77
N LEU A 31 10.14 -3.76 -16.36
CA LEU A 31 9.00 -3.99 -15.48
C LEU A 31 9.33 -5.10 -14.49
N LEU A 32 9.13 -4.81 -13.20
CA LEU A 32 9.23 -5.77 -12.11
C LEU A 32 7.92 -5.72 -11.31
N ILE A 33 7.38 -6.89 -10.99
CA ILE A 33 6.21 -7.04 -10.13
C ILE A 33 6.69 -7.73 -8.85
N ILE A 34 6.40 -7.12 -7.71
CA ILE A 34 6.74 -7.63 -6.38
C ILE A 34 5.43 -7.91 -5.65
N ASP A 35 5.14 -9.19 -5.42
CA ASP A 35 3.92 -9.63 -4.74
C ASP A 35 4.09 -9.56 -3.22
N HIS A 36 3.14 -8.92 -2.53
CA HIS A 36 3.05 -8.90 -1.07
C HIS A 36 1.79 -9.58 -0.53
N ASN A 37 0.76 -9.76 -1.36
CA ASN A 37 -0.47 -10.52 -1.08
C ASN A 37 -1.14 -10.14 0.26
N LEU A 38 -1.18 -8.83 0.57
CA LEU A 38 -1.66 -8.36 1.88
C LEU A 38 -3.19 -8.32 1.97
N GLY A 39 -3.89 -8.28 0.84
CA GLY A 39 -5.36 -8.26 0.77
C GLY A 39 -6.00 -6.93 1.19
N GLU A 40 -5.18 -5.91 1.46
CA GLU A 40 -5.60 -4.57 1.84
C GLU A 40 -4.73 -3.55 1.11
N TYR A 41 -5.33 -2.42 0.70
CA TYR A 41 -4.58 -1.32 0.09
C TYR A 41 -3.61 -0.71 1.10
N PRO A 42 -2.31 -0.59 0.76
CA PRO A 42 -1.34 0.08 1.61
C PRO A 42 -1.66 1.56 1.83
N VAL A 43 -1.38 2.07 3.03
CA VAL A 43 -1.45 3.51 3.33
C VAL A 43 -0.13 4.23 3.04
N LYS A 44 0.97 3.47 2.88
CA LYS A 44 2.25 3.96 2.39
C LYS A 44 3.02 2.82 1.71
N VAL A 45 3.62 3.14 0.57
CA VAL A 45 4.64 2.30 -0.09
C VAL A 45 5.92 3.10 -0.24
N ASP A 46 7.06 2.48 0.07
CA ASP A 46 8.40 3.06 -0.16
C ASP A 46 9.17 2.15 -1.10
N VAL A 47 9.36 2.63 -2.34
CA VAL A 47 10.21 1.97 -3.34
C VAL A 47 11.61 2.55 -3.21
N GLN A 48 12.55 1.70 -2.84
CA GLN A 48 13.94 2.07 -2.64
C GLN A 48 14.79 1.58 -3.81
N VAL A 49 15.63 2.47 -4.32
CA VAL A 49 16.57 2.24 -5.41
C VAL A 49 17.98 2.37 -4.85
N LYS A 50 18.68 1.25 -4.73
CA LYS A 50 20.02 1.15 -4.19
C LYS A 50 21.08 1.17 -5.27
N ILE A 51 21.98 2.13 -5.17
CA ILE A 51 23.14 2.30 -6.04
C ILE A 51 24.40 2.11 -5.21
N ASN A 52 25.38 1.38 -5.76
CA ASN A 52 26.70 1.27 -5.16
C ASN A 52 27.67 2.24 -5.86
N GLU A 53 28.23 3.17 -5.11
CA GLU A 53 29.22 4.15 -5.60
C GLU A 53 30.36 4.27 -4.59
N GLY A 54 31.61 4.14 -5.03
CA GLY A 54 32.77 4.22 -4.15
C GLY A 54 32.78 3.17 -3.01
N GLY A 55 32.15 2.01 -3.23
CA GLY A 55 32.05 0.94 -2.24
C GLY A 55 30.99 1.17 -1.15
N LYS A 56 30.16 2.23 -1.27
CA LYS A 56 29.04 2.52 -0.38
C LYS A 56 27.71 2.34 -1.11
N ASP A 57 26.71 1.86 -0.39
CA ASP A 57 25.34 1.75 -0.87
C ASP A 57 24.56 3.04 -0.53
N TYR A 58 23.92 3.63 -1.53
CA TYR A 58 23.05 4.79 -1.38
C TYR A 58 21.66 4.49 -1.92
N ILE A 59 20.65 4.97 -1.21
CA ILE A 59 19.24 4.75 -1.50
C ILE A 59 18.63 6.04 -2.03
N PHE A 60 17.97 5.91 -3.18
CA PHE A 60 17.08 6.89 -3.77
C PHE A 60 15.64 6.39 -3.67
N SER A 61 14.67 7.30 -3.56
CA SER A 61 13.25 6.94 -3.58
C SER A 61 12.67 6.94 -5.00
N GLY A 62 11.85 5.93 -5.30
CA GLY A 62 11.06 5.89 -6.54
C GLY A 62 9.99 6.99 -6.58
N LEU A 63 9.43 7.23 -7.76
CA LEU A 63 8.38 8.24 -7.98
C LEU A 63 7.04 7.58 -8.31
N GLY A 64 5.96 8.15 -7.79
CA GLY A 64 4.61 7.64 -8.06
C GLY A 64 4.09 7.97 -9.46
N SER A 65 4.72 8.87 -10.21
CA SER A 65 4.38 9.15 -11.61
C SER A 65 5.59 9.74 -12.34
N SER A 66 5.64 9.58 -13.66
CA SER A 66 6.62 10.26 -14.50
C SER A 66 6.09 11.61 -14.98
N GLN A 67 6.94 12.63 -14.88
CA GLN A 67 6.73 13.94 -15.50
C GLN A 67 7.33 14.04 -16.90
N ARG A 68 7.99 12.98 -17.40
CA ARG A 68 8.66 12.92 -18.71
C ARG A 68 8.49 11.57 -19.40
N ASP A 69 8.54 11.57 -20.72
CA ASP A 69 8.70 10.37 -21.56
C ASP A 69 10.07 10.33 -22.27
N ASP A 70 10.37 9.25 -23.00
CA ASP A 70 11.64 9.02 -23.70
C ASP A 70 11.71 9.62 -25.12
N ASP A 71 10.79 10.53 -25.46
CA ASP A 71 10.77 11.20 -26.77
C ASP A 71 11.73 12.41 -26.84
N PHE A 72 12.37 12.77 -25.72
CA PHE A 72 13.29 13.89 -25.65
C PHE A 72 14.75 13.44 -25.48
N PRO A 73 15.72 14.05 -26.18
CA PRO A 73 17.12 13.59 -26.19
C PRO A 73 17.91 13.78 -24.89
N ASP A 74 17.34 14.30 -23.80
CA ASP A 74 18.09 14.49 -22.55
C ASP A 74 17.92 13.34 -21.57
N ARG A 75 18.89 13.26 -20.66
CA ARG A 75 18.91 12.36 -19.51
C ARG A 75 17.67 12.53 -18.64
N PHE A 76 17.08 11.40 -18.24
CA PHE A 76 16.04 11.35 -17.23
C PHE A 76 16.24 10.12 -16.33
N GLY A 77 15.94 10.26 -15.05
CA GLY A 77 16.11 9.17 -14.10
C GLY A 77 14.80 8.75 -13.46
N GLY A 78 14.86 7.59 -12.81
CA GLY A 78 13.91 7.22 -11.79
C GLY A 78 13.12 5.97 -12.08
N VAL A 79 12.92 5.19 -11.02
CA VAL A 79 11.97 4.09 -10.98
C VAL A 79 10.58 4.64 -10.71
N ILE A 80 9.64 4.38 -11.62
CA ILE A 80 8.24 4.77 -11.47
C ILE A 80 7.47 3.57 -10.93
N TYR A 81 6.54 3.77 -10.01
CA TYR A 81 5.78 2.67 -9.44
C TYR A 81 4.31 2.97 -9.22
N LYS A 82 3.53 1.89 -9.13
CA LYS A 82 2.14 1.86 -8.68
C LYS A 82 1.88 0.55 -7.95
N TYR A 83 0.87 0.49 -7.10
CA TYR A 83 0.62 -0.66 -6.22
C TYR A 83 -0.87 -0.90 -6.01
N ASN A 84 -1.24 -2.08 -5.53
CA ASN A 84 -2.60 -2.37 -5.09
C ASN A 84 -2.54 -3.18 -3.78
N ASP A 85 -3.61 -3.90 -3.46
CA ASP A 85 -3.73 -4.74 -2.28
C ASP A 85 -2.92 -6.05 -2.35
N GLN A 86 -2.43 -6.42 -3.54
CA GLN A 86 -1.70 -7.67 -3.79
C GLN A 86 -0.24 -7.46 -4.12
N HIS A 87 0.11 -6.42 -4.87
CA HIS A 87 1.44 -6.29 -5.44
C HIS A 87 1.83 -4.84 -5.73
N THR A 88 3.14 -4.63 -5.82
CA THR A 88 3.76 -3.37 -6.27
C THR A 88 4.41 -3.59 -7.64
N GLN A 89 4.10 -2.72 -8.60
CA GLN A 89 4.69 -2.72 -9.94
C GLN A 89 5.69 -1.57 -10.06
N LEU A 90 6.91 -1.91 -10.46
CA LEU A 90 8.01 -0.99 -10.64
C LEU A 90 8.37 -1.00 -12.13
N SER A 91 8.50 0.18 -12.74
CA SER A 91 8.98 0.32 -14.10
C SER A 91 10.25 1.13 -14.14
N PHE A 92 11.21 0.61 -14.90
CA PHE A 92 12.53 1.21 -15.08
C PHE A 92 12.58 1.92 -16.43
N PRO A 93 13.32 3.03 -16.51
CA PRO A 93 13.43 3.77 -17.74
C PRO A 93 14.13 2.90 -18.79
N TYR A 94 13.57 2.82 -20.00
CA TYR A 94 14.21 2.20 -21.15
C TYR A 94 14.14 3.15 -22.34
N ASP A 95 15.21 3.24 -23.13
CA ASP A 95 15.20 4.10 -24.32
C ASP A 95 14.63 3.30 -25.51
N ARG A 96 13.52 3.78 -26.08
CA ARG A 96 12.91 3.22 -27.29
C ARG A 96 13.44 3.86 -28.56
N ASN A 97 13.87 5.11 -28.48
CA ASN A 97 14.12 5.98 -29.63
C ASN A 97 15.62 6.12 -29.98
N HIS A 98 16.52 5.52 -29.18
CA HIS A 98 17.96 5.38 -29.43
C HIS A 98 18.74 6.71 -29.53
N PHE A 99 18.19 7.81 -29.04
CA PHE A 99 18.89 9.08 -28.99
C PHE A 99 19.67 9.18 -27.68
N TYR A 100 20.81 8.47 -27.65
CA TYR A 100 21.85 8.54 -26.60
C TYR A 100 21.42 7.94 -25.25
N GLY A 101 21.93 6.75 -24.91
CA GLY A 101 21.66 6.02 -23.64
C GLY A 101 21.92 6.83 -22.36
N SER A 102 20.94 7.65 -21.99
CA SER A 102 21.09 8.78 -21.07
C SER A 102 20.23 8.63 -19.81
N SER A 103 19.47 7.54 -19.68
CA SER A 103 18.55 7.32 -18.57
C SER A 103 19.07 6.31 -17.55
N GLY A 104 18.65 6.46 -16.30
CA GLY A 104 19.10 5.59 -15.21
C GLY A 104 18.03 5.35 -14.15
N LEU A 105 18.25 4.34 -13.31
CA LEU A 105 17.41 4.05 -12.15
C LEU A 105 17.38 5.22 -11.16
N ALA A 106 18.50 5.94 -11.05
CA ALA A 106 18.64 7.17 -10.27
C ALA A 106 19.50 8.18 -11.02
N PHE A 107 19.15 9.45 -10.92
CA PHE A 107 19.85 10.56 -11.56
C PHE A 107 19.73 11.82 -10.70
N THR A 108 20.85 12.49 -10.45
CA THR A 108 20.96 13.67 -9.58
C THR A 108 21.10 14.99 -10.36
N GLY A 109 21.09 14.93 -11.70
CA GLY A 109 21.29 16.08 -12.58
C GLY A 109 22.77 16.30 -12.88
N SER A 110 23.23 15.80 -14.03
CA SER A 110 24.57 16.07 -14.55
C SER A 110 24.64 17.43 -15.25
N ASP A 111 25.82 17.80 -15.75
CA ASP A 111 26.01 18.94 -16.67
C ASP A 111 25.80 20.34 -16.05
N GLY A 112 25.90 20.45 -14.72
CA GLY A 112 25.87 21.73 -14.01
C GLY A 112 24.48 22.30 -13.80
N LEU A 113 23.41 21.50 -13.96
CA LEU A 113 22.03 21.92 -13.73
C LEU A 113 21.56 21.73 -12.29
N TYR A 114 22.19 20.81 -11.56
CA TYR A 114 21.99 20.61 -10.13
C TYR A 114 23.33 20.71 -9.41
N HIS A 115 23.35 21.44 -8.29
CA HIS A 115 24.45 21.50 -7.34
C HIS A 115 24.10 20.66 -6.11
N GLY A 116 25.04 19.89 -5.62
CA GLY A 116 24.86 19.04 -4.45
C GLY A 116 26.12 18.25 -4.15
N SER A 117 25.95 17.12 -3.47
CA SER A 117 27.05 16.19 -3.20
C SER A 117 27.77 15.77 -4.49
N THR A 118 29.10 15.90 -4.48
CA THR A 118 29.96 15.51 -5.62
C THR A 118 30.19 14.00 -5.71
N TYR A 119 29.65 13.22 -4.77
CA TYR A 119 29.86 11.77 -4.71
C TYR A 119 28.94 10.98 -5.62
N LEU A 120 27.69 11.46 -5.84
CA LEU A 120 26.72 10.78 -6.70
C LEU A 120 26.37 11.64 -7.91
N LEU A 121 26.95 11.32 -9.05
CA LEU A 121 26.82 12.13 -10.26
C LEU A 121 25.86 11.52 -11.30
N GLY A 122 25.55 10.22 -11.21
CA GLY A 122 24.64 9.51 -12.11
C GLY A 122 24.87 9.79 -13.61
N PRO A 123 23.92 9.44 -14.51
CA PRO A 123 22.81 8.52 -14.27
C PRO A 123 23.30 7.09 -14.00
N TYR A 124 22.62 6.38 -13.10
CA TYR A 124 22.97 5.02 -12.71
C TYR A 124 22.12 4.00 -13.44
N VAL A 125 22.72 3.25 -14.37
CA VAL A 125 22.00 2.26 -15.20
C VAL A 125 21.70 0.97 -14.42
N ASN A 126 22.61 0.55 -13.55
CA ASN A 126 22.48 -0.69 -12.77
C ASN A 126 22.34 -0.38 -11.28
N GLY A 127 21.57 -1.22 -10.59
CA GLY A 127 21.38 -1.11 -9.16
C GLY A 127 20.46 -2.22 -8.64
N TYR A 128 19.93 -2.00 -7.45
CA TYR A 128 18.95 -2.90 -6.84
C TYR A 128 17.71 -2.12 -6.44
N VAL A 129 16.56 -2.77 -6.46
CA VAL A 129 15.30 -2.18 -5.98
C VAL A 129 14.66 -3.06 -4.92
N ARG A 130 13.96 -2.45 -3.97
CA ARG A 130 13.09 -3.16 -3.05
C ARG A 130 11.85 -2.33 -2.73
N THR A 131 10.81 -2.99 -2.25
CA THR A 131 9.58 -2.33 -1.80
C THR A 131 9.36 -2.59 -0.32
N ARG A 132 8.97 -1.53 0.40
CA ARG A 132 8.44 -1.60 1.76
C ARG A 132 6.99 -1.13 1.75
N VAL A 133 6.12 -1.83 2.46
CA VAL A 133 4.67 -1.62 2.42
C VAL A 133 4.13 -1.54 3.85
N TRP A 134 3.43 -0.45 4.15
CA TRP A 134 2.75 -0.24 5.42
C TRP A 134 1.24 -0.25 5.22
N LEU A 135 0.57 -1.09 5.99
CA LEU A 135 -0.87 -1.04 6.17
C LEU A 135 -1.23 0.02 7.23
N ALA A 136 -2.51 0.37 7.33
CA ALA A 136 -2.99 1.31 8.35
C ALA A 136 -2.64 0.87 9.78
N SER A 137 -2.53 -0.44 10.03
CA SER A 137 -2.08 -1.00 11.30
C SER A 137 -0.62 -0.66 11.62
N ASP A 138 0.23 -0.42 10.63
CA ASP A 138 1.68 -0.25 10.84
C ASP A 138 2.09 1.20 11.06
N MET A 139 1.15 2.13 10.88
CA MET A 139 1.36 3.57 11.01
C MET A 139 0.63 4.11 12.23
N PRO A 140 1.02 5.24 12.83
CA PRO A 140 0.21 5.93 13.82
C PRO A 140 -1.22 6.22 13.31
N ASN A 141 -2.11 6.64 14.22
CA ASN A 141 -3.49 6.95 13.83
C ASN A 141 -3.51 8.06 12.78
N ILE A 142 -4.25 7.82 11.70
CA ILE A 142 -4.46 8.81 10.64
C ILE A 142 -5.35 9.93 11.20
N VAL A 143 -4.85 11.16 11.18
CA VAL A 143 -5.57 12.35 11.70
C VAL A 143 -6.35 13.07 10.61
N VAL A 144 -6.00 12.87 9.34
CA VAL A 144 -6.74 13.36 8.17
C VAL A 144 -6.90 12.19 7.20
N ASN A 145 -8.13 11.86 6.84
CA ASN A 145 -8.44 10.87 5.82
C ASN A 145 -9.60 11.40 4.98
N THR A 146 -9.29 11.91 3.80
CA THR A 146 -10.28 12.46 2.88
C THR A 146 -9.91 12.10 1.45
N SER A 147 -10.90 12.17 0.55
CA SER A 147 -10.68 11.90 -0.85
C SER A 147 -11.49 12.83 -1.74
N LEU A 148 -11.00 13.00 -2.95
CA LEU A 148 -11.66 13.77 -3.99
C LEU A 148 -11.30 13.21 -5.35
N TYR A 149 -12.10 13.57 -6.35
CA TYR A 149 -11.79 13.24 -7.74
C TYR A 149 -11.00 14.39 -8.39
N MET A 150 -9.94 14.04 -9.11
CA MET A 150 -9.16 14.98 -9.93
C MET A 150 -8.92 14.42 -11.33
N ASP A 151 -8.86 15.34 -12.29
CA ASP A 151 -8.56 15.08 -13.69
C ASP A 151 -7.82 16.30 -14.27
N ASN A 152 -7.70 16.36 -15.59
CA ASN A 152 -7.06 17.47 -16.29
C ASN A 152 -7.95 18.73 -16.45
N ILE A 153 -9.19 18.72 -15.96
CA ILE A 153 -10.13 19.86 -15.91
C ILE A 153 -10.24 20.39 -14.48
N LYS A 154 -10.61 19.53 -13.53
CA LYS A 154 -10.54 19.71 -12.07
C LYS A 154 -9.12 19.50 -11.58
N ASN A 155 -8.23 20.29 -12.15
CA ASN A 155 -6.80 20.09 -12.05
C ASN A 155 -6.14 20.90 -10.93
N TYR A 156 -6.91 21.69 -10.18
CA TYR A 156 -6.46 22.41 -8.99
C TYR A 156 -7.52 22.31 -7.89
N GLN A 157 -7.11 21.94 -6.68
CA GLN A 157 -7.98 21.81 -5.51
C GLN A 157 -7.27 22.29 -4.24
N GLU A 158 -8.02 22.95 -3.36
CA GLU A 158 -7.60 23.29 -1.99
C GLU A 158 -8.54 22.63 -1.00
N ILE A 159 -7.99 21.96 0.01
CA ILE A 159 -8.77 21.22 0.99
C ILE A 159 -8.28 21.60 2.37
N SER A 160 -9.15 22.22 3.16
CA SER A 160 -8.89 22.46 4.58
C SER A 160 -8.87 21.12 5.30
N HIS A 161 -7.81 20.86 6.07
CA HIS A 161 -7.72 19.67 6.91
C HIS A 161 -8.10 19.93 8.38
N GLY A 162 -8.24 21.20 8.77
CA GLY A 162 -8.83 21.58 10.07
C GLY A 162 -7.99 21.25 11.31
N LEU A 163 -6.69 20.95 11.14
CA LEU A 163 -5.80 20.64 12.26
C LEU A 163 -5.35 21.89 13.01
N GLY A 164 -5.09 22.99 12.29
CA GLY A 164 -4.53 24.23 12.86
C GLY A 164 -3.04 24.14 13.22
N TYR A 165 -2.35 23.10 12.72
CA TYR A 165 -0.91 22.88 12.84
C TYR A 165 -0.46 21.99 11.67
N TYR A 166 0.85 22.01 11.37
CA TYR A 166 1.44 21.20 10.31
C TYR A 166 1.41 19.71 10.68
N PRO A 167 0.86 18.82 9.85
CA PRO A 167 1.05 17.39 10.03
C PRO A 167 2.52 17.00 9.76
N ASP A 168 3.09 16.11 10.57
CA ASP A 168 4.49 15.66 10.44
C ASP A 168 4.73 14.87 9.15
N LEU A 169 3.74 14.08 8.76
CA LEU A 169 3.74 13.33 7.51
C LEU A 169 2.39 13.52 6.84
N LEU A 170 2.41 13.96 5.58
CA LEU A 170 1.25 13.96 4.71
C LEU A 170 1.55 13.17 3.45
N HIS A 171 0.61 12.32 3.07
CA HIS A 171 0.74 11.44 1.94
C HIS A 171 -0.49 11.53 1.05
N VAL A 172 -0.24 11.63 -0.25
CA VAL A 172 -1.26 11.70 -1.28
C VAL A 172 -1.14 10.45 -2.14
N GLN A 173 -2.25 9.72 -2.30
CA GLN A 173 -2.32 8.50 -3.12
C GLN A 173 -3.45 8.66 -4.14
N THR A 174 -3.22 8.32 -5.39
CA THR A 174 -4.26 8.40 -6.43
C THR A 174 -4.71 7.02 -6.83
N LEU A 175 -5.96 6.67 -6.55
CA LEU A 175 -6.62 5.47 -7.04
C LEU A 175 -6.99 5.64 -8.52
N LEU A 176 -6.36 4.81 -9.35
CA LEU A 176 -6.51 4.74 -10.79
C LEU A 176 -7.66 3.79 -11.18
N SER A 177 -8.21 3.98 -12.38
CA SER A 177 -9.36 3.22 -12.89
C SER A 177 -9.13 1.71 -13.01
N ASN A 178 -7.88 1.26 -13.02
CA ASN A 178 -7.52 -0.16 -13.07
C ASN A 178 -7.34 -0.80 -11.68
N GLY A 179 -7.66 -0.08 -10.59
CA GLY A 179 -7.53 -0.58 -9.22
C GLY A 179 -6.11 -0.48 -8.63
N TYR A 180 -5.25 0.37 -9.17
CA TYR A 180 -3.94 0.63 -8.60
C TYR A 180 -3.89 2.01 -7.99
N MET A 181 -3.07 2.18 -6.97
CA MET A 181 -2.70 3.46 -6.38
C MET A 181 -1.32 3.89 -6.85
N SER A 182 -1.12 5.20 -6.89
CA SER A 182 0.14 5.87 -7.21
C SER A 182 0.38 7.01 -6.23
N ASP A 183 1.63 7.21 -5.82
CA ASP A 183 2.00 8.29 -4.89
C ASP A 183 2.03 9.66 -5.58
N GLY A 184 1.51 10.67 -4.89
CA GLY A 184 1.70 12.07 -5.28
C GLY A 184 3.16 12.49 -5.21
N ILE A 185 3.49 13.58 -5.89
CA ILE A 185 4.85 14.13 -6.00
C ILE A 185 4.91 15.53 -5.37
N GLY A 186 6.08 15.92 -4.86
CA GLY A 186 6.27 17.25 -4.24
C GLY A 186 7.13 18.21 -5.04
N VAL A 187 7.66 17.78 -6.20
CA VAL A 187 8.58 18.56 -7.03
C VAL A 187 8.08 18.65 -8.46
N VAL A 188 8.47 19.70 -9.17
CA VAL A 188 8.19 19.87 -10.61
C VAL A 188 9.51 19.92 -11.35
N PHE A 189 9.82 18.84 -12.06
CA PHE A 189 11.04 18.75 -12.84
C PHE A 189 10.89 19.35 -14.25
N ILE A 190 9.67 19.38 -14.78
CA ILE A 190 9.41 19.88 -16.13
C ILE A 190 8.25 20.86 -16.10
N SER A 191 8.48 22.00 -16.73
CA SER A 191 7.45 22.98 -17.05
C SER A 191 7.47 23.25 -18.55
N GLU A 192 6.30 23.28 -19.17
CA GLU A 192 6.21 23.31 -20.62
C GLU A 192 6.13 24.75 -21.12
N THR A 193 7.29 25.40 -21.25
CA THR A 193 7.43 26.61 -22.09
C THR A 193 8.01 26.30 -23.47
N ASP A 194 8.74 25.20 -23.65
CA ASP A 194 9.62 25.09 -24.81
C ASP A 194 9.18 24.11 -25.91
N TYR A 195 8.45 23.02 -25.61
CA TYR A 195 8.12 22.01 -26.64
C TYR A 195 6.78 21.32 -26.36
N GLY A 196 5.76 21.65 -27.17
CA GLY A 196 4.34 21.25 -27.08
C GLY A 196 3.99 19.76 -27.17
N TYR A 197 4.94 18.85 -26.92
CA TYR A 197 4.83 17.41 -27.22
C TYR A 197 4.83 16.49 -25.99
N ASN A 198 5.05 17.02 -24.79
CA ASN A 198 5.33 16.22 -23.59
C ASN A 198 4.06 15.76 -22.87
N THR A 199 4.08 14.51 -22.37
CA THR A 199 3.08 14.02 -21.42
C THR A 199 3.46 14.43 -20.00
N LEU A 200 2.83 15.47 -19.47
CA LEU A 200 3.04 15.90 -18.08
C LEU A 200 1.99 15.24 -17.19
N THR A 201 2.42 14.47 -16.18
CA THR A 201 1.48 13.80 -15.28
C THR A 201 1.95 13.70 -13.84
N GLY A 202 1.00 13.37 -12.98
CA GLY A 202 1.20 13.20 -11.55
C GLY A 202 0.26 14.12 -10.79
N VAL A 203 0.06 13.82 -9.51
CA VAL A 203 -0.62 14.72 -8.58
C VAL A 203 0.46 15.39 -7.75
N LEU A 204 0.76 16.65 -8.08
CA LEU A 204 1.61 17.50 -7.27
C LEU A 204 0.83 17.92 -6.03
N PHE A 205 1.48 17.94 -4.87
CA PHE A 205 0.86 18.42 -3.65
C PHE A 205 1.82 19.19 -2.75
N GLY A 206 1.23 20.07 -1.96
CA GLY A 206 1.89 20.76 -0.86
C GLY A 206 0.86 21.06 0.23
N TYR A 207 1.32 21.30 1.45
CA TYR A 207 0.40 21.54 2.57
C TYR A 207 0.99 22.50 3.61
N ASP A 208 0.12 23.19 4.33
CA ASP A 208 0.48 24.03 5.47
C ASP A 208 -0.20 23.54 6.76
N ASP A 209 -0.39 24.41 7.74
CA ASP A 209 -1.06 24.14 9.01
C ASP A 209 -2.60 24.14 8.92
N THR A 210 -3.15 24.56 7.78
CA THR A 210 -4.60 24.72 7.57
C THR A 210 -5.14 23.86 6.44
N LYS A 211 -4.37 23.69 5.35
CA LYS A 211 -4.86 23.09 4.11
C LYS A 211 -3.81 22.30 3.34
N VAL A 212 -4.33 21.48 2.44
CA VAL A 212 -3.59 20.79 1.38
C VAL A 212 -3.97 21.40 0.05
N ARG A 213 -2.99 21.60 -0.82
CA ARG A 213 -3.20 21.96 -2.22
C ARG A 213 -2.75 20.84 -3.12
N LEU A 214 -3.51 20.65 -4.19
CA LEU A 214 -3.28 19.62 -5.18
C LEU A 214 -3.30 20.25 -6.58
N TRP A 215 -2.35 19.83 -7.42
CA TRP A 215 -2.24 20.22 -8.81
C TRP A 215 -2.08 18.99 -9.69
N VAL A 216 -2.91 18.93 -10.73
CA VAL A 216 -2.77 18.02 -11.86
C VAL A 216 -2.46 18.87 -13.10
N PRO A 217 -1.69 18.37 -14.06
CA PRO A 217 -1.47 19.08 -15.31
C PRO A 217 -2.78 19.22 -16.11
N SER A 218 -3.06 20.44 -16.56
CA SER A 218 -4.17 20.73 -17.47
C SER A 218 -3.89 20.20 -18.88
N ASN A 219 -4.96 20.02 -19.67
CA ASN A 219 -4.84 19.72 -21.09
C ASN A 219 -4.86 21.02 -21.92
N PHE A 220 -3.96 21.17 -22.89
CA PHE A 220 -3.82 22.42 -23.65
C PHE A 220 -4.06 22.29 -25.16
N SER A 221 -3.91 21.10 -25.76
CA SER A 221 -4.06 20.91 -27.21
C SER A 221 -4.93 19.71 -27.57
N ILE A 222 -5.78 19.87 -28.59
CA ILE A 222 -6.54 18.78 -29.21
C ILE A 222 -5.66 17.87 -30.09
N TYR A 223 -4.41 18.25 -30.37
CA TYR A 223 -3.49 17.55 -31.27
C TYR A 223 -2.32 16.82 -30.57
N TYR A 224 -1.99 17.16 -29.32
CA TYR A 224 -0.77 16.67 -28.64
C TYR A 224 -1.03 16.27 -27.18
N LYS A 225 -0.17 15.36 -26.66
CA LYS A 225 -0.37 14.53 -25.45
C LYS A 225 -0.88 15.32 -24.22
N ALA A 226 -1.80 14.71 -23.47
CA ALA A 226 -2.62 15.35 -22.45
C ALA A 226 -1.99 15.34 -21.04
N GLY A 227 -2.39 16.32 -20.21
CA GLY A 227 -2.18 16.27 -18.76
C GLY A 227 -3.01 15.17 -18.10
N GLY A 228 -2.50 14.58 -17.02
CA GLY A 228 -3.19 13.50 -16.31
C GLY A 228 -2.63 13.22 -14.92
N VAL A 229 -3.30 12.34 -14.17
CA VAL A 229 -2.92 12.02 -12.78
C VAL A 229 -1.77 11.03 -12.68
N PHE A 230 -1.48 10.24 -13.73
CA PHE A 230 -0.38 9.28 -13.75
C PHE A 230 0.13 8.99 -15.17
N ALA A 231 1.44 8.84 -15.32
CA ALA A 231 2.09 8.22 -16.46
C ALA A 231 3.31 7.41 -16.07
N ALA A 232 3.45 6.27 -16.73
CA ALA A 232 4.72 5.62 -17.02
C ALA A 232 4.54 4.90 -18.37
N LYS A 233 4.60 5.67 -19.46
CA LYS A 233 4.42 5.24 -20.85
C LYS A 233 5.43 6.01 -21.71
N ASP A 234 5.92 5.39 -22.79
CA ASP A 234 7.07 5.89 -23.59
C ASP A 234 8.29 6.10 -22.71
N GLY A 235 9.15 5.09 -22.69
CA GLY A 235 10.25 4.99 -21.74
C GLY A 235 9.94 4.20 -20.47
N TYR A 236 8.66 3.86 -20.25
CA TYR A 236 8.18 3.08 -19.09
C TYR A 236 6.99 2.17 -19.47
N LYS A 237 6.61 1.24 -18.57
CA LYS A 237 5.61 0.17 -18.82
C LYS A 237 4.47 0.07 -17.79
N LEU A 238 3.96 1.18 -17.27
CA LEU A 238 2.81 1.18 -16.34
C LEU A 238 1.55 1.84 -16.89
N GLY A 239 1.62 2.46 -18.07
CA GLY A 239 0.46 3.06 -18.74
C GLY A 239 0.28 4.54 -18.43
N TYR A 240 -0.92 5.05 -18.71
CA TYR A 240 -1.24 6.47 -18.64
C TYR A 240 -2.70 6.64 -18.22
N TYR A 241 -2.97 7.52 -17.27
CA TYR A 241 -4.29 7.77 -16.69
C TYR A 241 -4.56 9.26 -16.56
N LEU A 242 -5.70 9.69 -17.09
CA LEU A 242 -6.13 11.09 -17.14
C LEU A 242 -6.73 11.57 -15.81
N GLU A 243 -7.33 10.65 -15.06
CA GLU A 243 -8.18 10.93 -13.91
C GLU A 243 -8.00 9.86 -12.82
N GLY A 244 -8.36 10.22 -11.60
CA GLY A 244 -8.33 9.31 -10.47
C GLY A 244 -8.97 9.90 -9.21
N VAL A 245 -9.18 9.04 -8.21
CA VAL A 245 -9.60 9.46 -6.88
C VAL A 245 -8.37 9.67 -6.02
N VAL A 246 -8.10 10.91 -5.65
CA VAL A 246 -6.97 11.31 -4.82
C VAL A 246 -7.37 11.18 -3.35
N ASN A 247 -6.68 10.31 -2.62
CA ASN A 247 -6.75 10.13 -1.17
C ASN A 247 -5.66 10.96 -0.50
N ILE A 248 -6.01 11.61 0.60
CA ILE A 248 -5.12 12.44 1.40
C ILE A 248 -5.11 11.88 2.81
N LEU A 249 -3.94 11.41 3.22
CA LEU A 249 -3.68 10.83 4.53
C LEU A 249 -2.67 11.71 5.27
N ALA A 250 -2.93 12.05 6.53
CA ALA A 250 -1.97 12.76 7.35
C ALA A 250 -1.81 12.13 8.74
N TRP A 251 -0.61 12.27 9.30
CA TRP A 251 -0.22 11.76 10.60
C TRP A 251 0.45 12.83 11.45
N ASN A 252 0.18 12.77 12.75
CA ASN A 252 0.99 13.42 13.77
C ASN A 252 1.86 12.32 14.40
N ILE A 253 3.18 12.46 14.31
CA ILE A 253 4.16 11.46 14.73
C ILE A 253 4.71 11.89 16.08
N GLU A 254 4.59 11.04 17.09
CA GLU A 254 5.02 11.39 18.45
C GLU A 254 6.52 11.74 18.49
N CYS A 255 6.93 12.69 19.33
CA CYS A 255 8.33 13.11 19.41
C CYS A 255 9.30 11.97 19.75
N SER A 256 8.85 10.95 20.50
CA SER A 256 9.62 9.73 20.79
C SER A 256 9.93 8.89 19.54
N GLN A 257 9.11 9.01 18.51
CA GLN A 257 9.23 8.30 17.23
C GLN A 257 10.03 9.10 16.20
N GLN A 258 10.17 10.42 16.40
CA GLN A 258 11.01 11.29 15.59
C GLN A 258 12.45 11.27 16.09
N VAL A 259 13.21 10.24 15.71
CA VAL A 259 14.56 9.99 16.25
C VAL A 259 15.63 10.93 15.71
N PHE A 260 15.33 11.67 14.63
CA PHE A 260 16.20 12.70 14.08
C PHE A 260 15.36 13.80 13.43
N HIS A 261 15.78 15.04 13.63
CA HIS A 261 15.24 16.22 12.97
C HIS A 261 16.37 17.22 12.72
N LYS A 262 16.50 17.71 11.49
CA LYS A 262 17.39 18.83 11.15
C LYS A 262 16.74 19.69 10.08
N THR A 263 16.91 21.01 10.19
CA THR A 263 16.48 21.96 9.18
C THR A 263 17.68 22.77 8.69
N ILE A 264 17.79 22.98 7.38
CA ILE A 264 18.77 23.87 6.75
C ILE A 264 18.06 24.75 5.73
N THR A 265 18.57 25.96 5.48
CA THR A 265 18.05 26.82 4.41
C THR A 265 18.94 26.67 3.17
N VAL A 266 18.33 26.37 2.02
CA VAL A 266 19.02 26.26 0.72
C VAL A 266 18.56 27.35 -0.24
N GLY A 267 19.44 27.72 -1.17
CA GLY A 267 19.16 28.67 -2.24
C GLY A 267 20.37 28.94 -3.11
N ASP A 268 20.18 29.61 -4.24
CA ASP A 268 21.17 29.78 -5.32
C ASP A 268 22.54 30.26 -4.78
N SER A 269 22.55 31.34 -4.00
CA SER A 269 23.77 31.98 -3.47
C SER A 269 24.11 31.64 -2.02
N LEU A 270 23.48 30.61 -1.43
CA LEU A 270 23.75 30.21 -0.05
C LEU A 270 24.87 29.15 0.01
N ILE A 271 25.81 29.35 0.94
CA ILE A 271 26.80 28.33 1.32
C ILE A 271 26.11 27.42 2.34
N HIS A 272 26.11 26.12 2.09
CA HIS A 272 25.51 25.12 2.97
C HIS A 272 26.19 23.76 2.80
N ASP A 273 25.90 22.87 3.75
CA ASP A 273 26.32 21.47 3.69
C ASP A 273 25.29 20.66 2.90
N ASP A 274 25.67 20.19 1.71
CA ASP A 274 24.84 19.28 0.89
C ASP A 274 24.81 17.84 1.42
N VAL A 275 25.59 17.56 2.48
CA VAL A 275 25.70 16.25 3.13
C VAL A 275 25.45 16.43 4.64
N ILE A 276 24.39 15.80 5.12
CA ILE A 276 23.97 15.86 6.51
C ILE A 276 24.28 14.52 7.16
N GLN A 277 25.22 14.54 8.09
CA GLN A 277 25.58 13.36 8.88
C GLN A 277 24.50 13.05 9.92
N PHE A 278 24.15 11.78 10.03
CA PHE A 278 23.35 11.27 11.14
C PHE A 278 24.21 11.11 12.39
N PRO A 279 23.61 11.25 13.59
CA PRO A 279 24.34 11.10 14.85
C PRO A 279 24.81 9.66 15.09
N CYS A 280 24.14 8.69 14.47
CA CYS A 280 24.47 7.27 14.48
C CYS A 280 23.95 6.59 13.20
N PRO A 281 24.44 5.37 12.89
CA PRO A 281 23.92 4.61 11.77
C PRO A 281 22.45 4.18 12.00
N TYR A 282 21.58 4.40 11.01
CA TYR A 282 20.17 3.95 11.03
C TYR A 282 19.95 2.69 10.18
N ASP A 283 19.14 1.76 10.67
CA ASP A 283 18.70 0.58 9.90
C ASP A 283 17.69 0.99 8.82
N LEU A 284 18.16 1.07 7.57
CA LEU A 284 17.36 1.48 6.42
C LEU A 284 16.14 0.60 6.15
N SER A 285 16.02 -0.56 6.80
CA SER A 285 14.85 -1.45 6.72
C SER A 285 13.72 -1.00 7.65
N ASN A 286 14.04 -0.47 8.83
CA ASN A 286 13.05 -0.18 9.89
C ASN A 286 12.74 1.31 10.03
N TYR A 287 13.69 2.18 9.69
CA TYR A 287 13.50 3.62 9.77
C TYR A 287 12.91 4.17 8.47
N LEU A 288 12.02 5.15 8.58
CA LEU A 288 11.48 5.91 7.45
C LEU A 288 12.17 7.27 7.40
N ILE A 289 12.85 7.53 6.28
CA ILE A 289 13.52 8.82 6.04
C ILE A 289 12.56 9.69 5.24
N SER A 290 12.34 10.91 5.71
CA SER A 290 11.53 11.91 5.04
C SER A 290 12.36 13.17 4.84
N VAL A 291 12.40 13.64 3.59
CA VAL A 291 13.02 14.92 3.23
C VAL A 291 11.94 15.78 2.62
N GLN A 292 11.69 16.93 3.26
CA GLN A 292 10.69 17.89 2.84
C GLN A 292 11.35 19.25 2.68
N PHE A 293 10.69 20.16 1.99
CA PHE A 293 11.13 21.55 1.92
C PHE A 293 9.94 22.48 2.12
N LYS A 294 10.16 23.51 2.94
CA LYS A 294 9.19 24.54 3.28
C LYS A 294 9.54 25.81 2.50
N THR A 295 8.57 26.36 1.79
CA THR A 295 8.73 27.67 1.16
C THR A 295 8.73 28.79 2.21
N PRO A 296 9.46 29.89 1.98
CA PRO A 296 9.38 31.09 2.81
C PRO A 296 7.94 31.62 2.94
N GLU A 297 7.55 32.08 4.12
CA GLU A 297 6.20 32.66 4.38
C GLU A 297 5.87 33.86 3.48
N ILE A 298 6.90 34.53 2.97
CA ILE A 298 6.75 35.69 2.06
C ILE A 298 6.39 35.31 0.62
N ASP A 299 6.55 34.04 0.24
CA ASP A 299 6.36 33.60 -1.13
C ASP A 299 4.90 33.22 -1.39
N ILE A 300 4.04 34.23 -1.54
CA ILE A 300 2.62 34.04 -1.85
C ILE A 300 2.49 33.56 -3.31
N PRO A 301 1.64 32.57 -3.62
CA PRO A 301 0.53 32.06 -2.81
C PRO A 301 0.80 30.85 -1.93
N ASN A 302 1.90 30.10 -2.10
CA ASN A 302 2.19 28.88 -1.32
C ASN A 302 3.18 29.11 -0.19
N GLY A 303 3.34 30.35 0.28
CA GLY A 303 4.26 30.70 1.36
C GLY A 303 3.97 29.89 2.60
N GLY A 304 5.02 29.35 3.21
CA GLY A 304 4.91 28.48 4.37
C GLY A 304 4.54 27.03 4.04
N MET A 305 4.20 26.68 2.80
CA MET A 305 3.80 25.30 2.48
C MET A 305 5.01 24.35 2.41
N LEU A 306 4.79 23.13 2.90
CA LEU A 306 5.68 21.98 2.81
C LEU A 306 5.44 21.17 1.54
N PHE A 307 6.53 20.68 0.96
CA PHE A 307 6.56 19.81 -0.21
C PHE A 307 7.54 18.66 0.04
N ASN A 308 7.31 17.51 -0.57
CA ASN A 308 8.24 16.39 -0.49
C ASN A 308 9.37 16.53 -1.52
N ALA A 309 10.61 16.29 -1.10
CA ALA A 309 11.74 16.12 -2.01
C ALA A 309 11.60 14.81 -2.80
N ALA A 310 12.34 14.68 -3.89
CA ALA A 310 12.31 13.50 -4.76
C ALA A 310 13.61 12.69 -4.70
N GLY A 311 13.55 11.41 -5.01
CA GLY A 311 14.75 10.57 -5.09
C GLY A 311 15.52 10.68 -6.41
N THR A 312 15.03 11.38 -7.41
CA THR A 312 15.69 11.46 -8.72
C THR A 312 15.13 12.62 -9.53
N THR A 313 15.96 13.28 -10.33
CA THR A 313 15.46 14.25 -11.32
C THR A 313 14.89 13.52 -12.53
N GLN A 314 13.87 14.14 -13.12
CA GLN A 314 13.31 13.76 -14.41
C GLN A 314 13.62 14.77 -15.51
N ALA A 315 14.47 15.77 -15.28
CA ALA A 315 14.82 16.82 -16.25
C ALA A 315 16.33 17.07 -16.35
N ASN A 316 16.77 17.49 -17.54
CA ASN A 316 18.18 17.83 -17.79
C ASN A 316 18.44 18.90 -18.89
N ASN A 317 17.44 19.67 -19.37
CA ASN A 317 17.69 20.85 -20.22
C ASN A 317 16.43 21.75 -20.42
N GLY A 318 16.65 23.07 -20.57
CA GLY A 318 15.78 24.02 -21.29
C GLY A 318 14.50 24.53 -20.65
N SER A 319 13.87 23.80 -19.72
CA SER A 319 12.57 24.19 -19.12
C SER A 319 12.74 24.96 -17.80
N LYS A 320 11.71 25.62 -17.26
CA LYS A 320 11.73 25.97 -15.82
C LYS A 320 11.58 24.67 -15.04
N TYR A 321 12.56 24.37 -14.21
CA TYR A 321 12.57 23.17 -13.35
C TYR A 321 12.85 23.59 -11.92
N GLY A 322 12.44 22.75 -10.98
CA GLY A 322 12.74 22.96 -9.57
C GLY A 322 12.57 21.70 -8.75
N GLY A 323 12.83 21.84 -7.46
CA GLY A 323 12.73 20.76 -6.49
C GLY A 323 14.08 20.27 -5.99
N ILE A 324 14.05 19.68 -4.80
CA ILE A 324 15.21 19.10 -4.16
C ILE A 324 15.22 17.60 -4.43
N ILE A 325 16.38 17.10 -4.82
CA ILE A 325 16.65 15.67 -4.94
C ILE A 325 17.38 15.24 -3.68
N TYR A 326 17.12 14.04 -3.18
CA TYR A 326 17.86 13.49 -2.07
C TYR A 326 18.21 12.02 -2.26
N ALA A 327 19.25 11.60 -1.55
CA ALA A 327 19.68 10.22 -1.41
C ALA A 327 20.21 10.03 0.01
N TYR A 328 20.23 8.81 0.51
CA TYR A 328 20.72 8.54 1.85
C TYR A 328 21.39 7.18 1.95
N ASN A 329 22.23 7.01 2.95
CA ASN A 329 22.67 5.72 3.43
C ASN A 329 22.41 5.64 4.94
N GLU A 330 22.93 4.62 5.61
CA GLU A 330 22.74 4.46 7.06
C GLU A 330 23.36 5.60 7.89
N ASN A 331 24.35 6.32 7.37
CA ASN A 331 25.14 7.32 8.09
C ASN A 331 24.84 8.77 7.71
N GLU A 332 24.29 9.01 6.52
CA GLU A 332 24.09 10.38 6.01
C GLU A 332 22.92 10.49 5.05
N VAL A 333 22.39 11.71 4.93
CA VAL A 333 21.46 12.12 3.86
C VAL A 333 22.09 13.25 3.06
N MET A 334 21.97 13.18 1.75
CA MET A 334 22.53 14.13 0.80
C MET A 334 21.43 14.76 -0.02
N ILE A 335 21.65 15.99 -0.46
CA ILE A 335 20.73 16.69 -1.34
C ILE A 335 21.42 17.25 -2.59
N TRP A 336 20.60 17.44 -3.63
CA TRP A 336 20.92 18.22 -4.81
C TRP A 336 19.79 19.20 -5.07
N ARG A 337 20.16 20.43 -5.41
CA ARG A 337 19.26 21.54 -5.73
C ARG A 337 19.58 22.08 -7.12
N PRO A 338 18.65 22.77 -7.78
CA PRO A 338 18.93 23.45 -9.03
C PRO A 338 20.13 24.41 -8.88
N ALA A 339 21.03 24.34 -9.85
CA ALA A 339 22.19 25.21 -9.98
C ALA A 339 21.81 26.61 -10.49
N TYR A 340 20.89 26.65 -11.45
CA TYR A 340 20.39 27.86 -12.10
C TYR A 340 18.87 27.75 -12.25
N GLY A 341 18.14 27.78 -11.14
CA GLY A 341 16.70 27.58 -11.13
C GLY A 341 16.07 27.68 -9.75
N PRO A 342 14.73 27.76 -9.67
CA PRO A 342 14.03 27.79 -8.40
C PRO A 342 14.13 26.46 -7.65
N VAL A 343 14.30 26.52 -6.33
CA VAL A 343 14.19 25.36 -5.44
C VAL A 343 12.74 24.85 -5.39
N VAL A 344 11.76 25.75 -5.56
CA VAL A 344 10.33 25.40 -5.66
C VAL A 344 9.73 26.01 -6.91
N TYR A 345 9.15 25.17 -7.75
CA TYR A 345 8.46 25.60 -8.95
C TYR A 345 7.07 24.98 -9.05
N ILE A 346 6.05 25.82 -9.20
CA ILE A 346 4.67 25.44 -9.48
C ILE A 346 4.20 26.41 -10.55
N GLY A 347 3.90 25.91 -11.74
CA GLY A 347 3.66 26.81 -12.86
C GLY A 347 3.14 26.14 -14.12
N ASP A 348 2.96 26.98 -15.14
CA ASP A 348 2.52 26.59 -16.48
C ASP A 348 1.26 25.73 -16.48
N ARG A 349 1.40 24.43 -16.82
CA ARG A 349 0.28 23.50 -16.96
C ARG A 349 -0.25 22.98 -15.64
N TRP A 350 0.53 23.06 -14.56
CA TRP A 350 0.13 22.56 -13.24
C TRP A 350 -1.04 23.38 -12.69
N GLY A 351 -2.20 22.73 -12.51
CA GLY A 351 -3.42 23.36 -12.02
C GLY A 351 -3.93 24.53 -12.86
N SER A 352 -3.65 24.55 -14.17
CA SER A 352 -3.98 25.66 -15.08
C SER A 352 -3.45 27.03 -14.62
N GLY A 353 -2.34 27.04 -13.90
CA GLY A 353 -1.77 28.26 -13.33
C GLY A 353 -2.30 28.64 -11.94
N GLY A 354 -3.16 27.80 -11.35
CA GLY A 354 -3.73 28.00 -10.02
C GLY A 354 -2.63 28.03 -8.95
N SER A 355 -2.53 29.13 -8.21
CA SER A 355 -1.53 29.30 -7.15
C SER A 355 -0.09 29.02 -7.59
N ASN A 356 0.32 29.53 -8.76
CA ASN A 356 1.69 29.39 -9.26
C ASN A 356 2.72 30.05 -8.34
N GLN A 357 3.92 29.48 -8.29
CA GLN A 357 5.03 29.99 -7.52
C GLN A 357 6.38 29.61 -8.12
N THR A 358 7.34 30.51 -7.94
CA THR A 358 8.75 30.27 -8.23
C THR A 358 9.50 30.80 -7.03
N SER A 359 10.13 29.91 -6.27
CA SER A 359 10.95 30.27 -5.12
C SER A 359 12.36 29.74 -5.28
N TYR A 360 13.34 30.61 -5.00
CA TYR A 360 14.76 30.30 -5.10
C TYR A 360 15.38 29.93 -3.75
N THR A 361 14.58 29.96 -2.68
CA THR A 361 15.01 29.60 -1.33
C THR A 361 13.97 28.69 -0.68
N ALA A 362 14.42 27.74 0.15
CA ALA A 362 13.54 26.90 0.93
C ALA A 362 14.26 26.38 2.18
N ASP A 363 13.50 26.10 3.23
CA ASP A 363 14.00 25.36 4.39
C ASP A 363 13.82 23.86 4.15
N VAL A 364 14.91 23.12 4.01
CA VAL A 364 14.92 21.67 3.86
C VAL A 364 14.89 21.03 5.23
N ILE A 365 13.90 20.18 5.47
CA ILE A 365 13.64 19.52 6.73
C ILE A 365 13.88 18.02 6.55
N PHE A 366 14.86 17.52 7.29
CA PHE A 366 15.23 16.11 7.35
C PHE A 366 14.61 15.49 8.58
N ARG A 367 13.85 14.40 8.42
CA ARG A 367 13.32 13.62 9.52
C ARG A 367 13.61 12.14 9.35
N VAL A 368 13.92 11.48 10.46
CA VAL A 368 13.99 10.01 10.54
C VAL A 368 12.96 9.56 11.55
N TYR A 369 12.04 8.71 11.09
CA TYR A 369 10.98 8.16 11.92
C TYR A 369 11.25 6.70 12.25
N HIS A 370 11.05 6.36 13.53
CA HIS A 370 10.92 5.01 14.02
C HIS A 370 9.47 4.79 14.44
N LEU A 371 8.66 4.27 13.53
CA LEU A 371 7.21 4.19 13.71
C LEU A 371 6.82 2.99 14.58
N PRO A 372 5.86 3.16 15.52
CA PRO A 372 5.38 2.09 16.39
C PRO A 372 4.37 1.18 15.65
N VAL A 373 4.34 -0.09 16.06
CA VAL A 373 3.39 -1.14 15.77
C VAL A 373 2.10 -0.77 16.47
N ALA A 374 1.00 -1.00 15.77
CA ALA A 374 -0.32 -1.16 16.37
C ALA A 374 -0.29 -2.20 17.50
N GLU A 375 -0.19 -1.73 18.73
CA GLU A 375 -0.45 -2.54 19.91
C GLU A 375 -1.94 -2.49 20.25
N CYS A 376 -2.51 -3.66 20.54
CA CYS A 376 -3.73 -3.76 21.33
C CYS A 376 -3.48 -3.27 22.75
N SER A 377 -4.53 -2.79 23.42
CA SER A 377 -4.46 -2.48 24.85
C SER A 377 -3.99 -3.69 25.65
N TYR A 378 -3.11 -3.51 26.63
CA TYR A 378 -2.73 -4.60 27.52
C TYR A 378 -4.00 -5.21 28.15
N PRO A 379 -4.13 -6.54 28.19
CA PRO A 379 -5.37 -7.17 28.62
C PRO A 379 -5.79 -6.78 30.04
N GLU A 380 -7.07 -6.44 30.18
CA GLU A 380 -7.65 -6.15 31.49
C GLU A 380 -7.83 -7.42 32.32
N THR A 381 -7.77 -7.28 33.65
CA THR A 381 -8.01 -8.40 34.57
C THR A 381 -9.49 -8.79 34.58
N VAL A 382 -9.77 -10.05 34.27
CA VAL A 382 -11.12 -10.63 34.37
C VAL A 382 -11.31 -11.23 35.76
N GLY A 383 -12.42 -10.88 36.42
CA GLY A 383 -12.76 -11.40 37.74
C GLY A 383 -12.81 -12.93 37.77
N ASN A 384 -12.11 -13.53 38.72
CA ASN A 384 -12.02 -14.98 38.90
C ASN A 384 -11.44 -15.74 37.69
N ALA A 385 -10.62 -15.08 36.89
CA ALA A 385 -9.81 -15.71 35.86
C ALA A 385 -8.34 -15.29 35.99
N THR A 386 -7.45 -16.12 35.48
CA THR A 386 -6.08 -15.74 35.12
C THR A 386 -5.96 -15.71 33.61
N PHE A 387 -4.96 -15.02 33.08
CA PHE A 387 -4.69 -15.04 31.66
C PHE A 387 -3.20 -15.19 31.37
N HIS A 388 -2.93 -15.76 30.20
CA HIS A 388 -1.60 -15.78 29.60
C HIS A 388 -1.66 -15.00 28.29
N VAL A 389 -0.79 -14.02 28.14
CA VAL A 389 -0.68 -13.17 26.95
C VAL A 389 0.69 -13.40 26.31
N THR A 390 0.73 -13.65 25.00
CA THR A 390 1.99 -13.81 24.26
C THR A 390 2.69 -12.47 23.97
N GLY A 391 1.89 -11.42 23.87
CA GLY A 391 2.28 -10.04 23.61
C GLY A 391 1.02 -9.22 23.31
N VAL A 392 1.19 -7.97 22.86
CA VAL A 392 0.07 -7.06 22.58
C VAL A 392 0.05 -6.58 21.12
N ILE A 393 0.85 -7.16 20.23
CA ILE A 393 0.90 -6.73 18.82
C ILE A 393 -0.02 -7.57 17.93
N TYR A 394 -0.28 -7.11 16.71
CA TYR A 394 -1.11 -7.84 15.74
C TYR A 394 -0.70 -9.32 15.63
N GLY A 395 -1.68 -10.23 15.77
CA GLY A 395 -1.47 -11.68 15.72
C GLY A 395 -1.11 -12.32 17.07
N ASP A 396 -0.77 -11.54 18.10
CA ASP A 396 -0.61 -12.07 19.45
C ASP A 396 -1.93 -12.57 20.03
N ASN A 397 -1.82 -13.49 20.99
CA ASN A 397 -2.96 -14.14 21.60
C ASN A 397 -2.98 -13.93 23.11
N ILE A 398 -4.20 -13.79 23.62
CA ILE A 398 -4.49 -13.95 25.04
C ILE A 398 -5.40 -15.15 25.25
N THR A 399 -5.05 -15.97 26.24
CA THR A 399 -5.86 -17.09 26.71
C THR A 399 -6.23 -16.88 28.17
N TYR A 400 -7.52 -16.81 28.46
CA TYR A 400 -8.09 -16.74 29.80
C TYR A 400 -8.40 -18.14 30.34
N THR A 401 -8.15 -18.34 31.62
CA THR A 401 -8.46 -19.56 32.36
C THR A 401 -9.23 -19.19 33.62
N CYS A 402 -10.47 -19.69 33.76
CA CYS A 402 -11.23 -19.48 34.99
C CYS A 402 -10.53 -20.14 36.18
N ASN A 403 -10.50 -19.44 37.31
CA ASN A 403 -9.91 -19.93 38.54
C ASN A 403 -10.68 -21.14 39.09
N SER A 404 -10.04 -21.94 39.94
CA SER A 404 -10.67 -23.09 40.59
C SER A 404 -11.97 -22.70 41.29
N GLY A 405 -13.05 -23.46 41.04
CA GLY A 405 -14.40 -23.18 41.54
C GLY A 405 -15.27 -22.30 40.63
N TYR A 406 -14.71 -21.76 39.55
CA TYR A 406 -15.44 -20.96 38.55
C TYR A 406 -15.45 -21.66 37.19
N THR A 407 -16.47 -21.38 36.38
CA THR A 407 -16.61 -21.91 35.03
C THR A 407 -16.92 -20.79 34.04
N HIS A 408 -16.70 -21.04 32.76
CA HIS A 408 -16.95 -20.08 31.69
C HIS A 408 -18.43 -19.72 31.61
N GLY A 409 -18.77 -18.47 31.93
CA GLY A 409 -20.13 -17.94 31.88
C GLY A 409 -20.53 -17.35 30.52
N GLY A 410 -19.55 -16.94 29.71
CA GLY A 410 -19.75 -16.37 28.38
C GLY A 410 -18.57 -15.48 27.94
N GLY A 411 -18.59 -15.05 26.68
CA GLY A 411 -17.48 -14.36 26.01
C GLY A 411 -16.46 -15.33 25.39
N ASP A 412 -15.27 -14.83 25.08
CA ASP A 412 -14.24 -15.58 24.38
C ASP A 412 -12.99 -15.77 25.26
N LEU A 413 -12.71 -17.01 25.65
CA LEU A 413 -11.51 -17.34 26.44
C LEU A 413 -10.21 -17.24 25.64
N PHE A 414 -10.28 -17.31 24.31
CA PHE A 414 -9.14 -17.12 23.42
C PHE A 414 -9.41 -15.92 22.53
N ARG A 415 -8.54 -14.92 22.59
CA ARG A 415 -8.68 -13.68 21.80
C ARG A 415 -7.35 -13.38 21.13
N THR A 416 -7.42 -12.83 19.93
CA THR A 416 -6.25 -12.50 19.10
C THR A 416 -6.24 -10.99 18.86
N CYS A 417 -5.08 -10.36 18.96
CA CYS A 417 -4.95 -8.94 18.68
C CYS A 417 -5.16 -8.70 17.18
N GLY A 418 -6.23 -7.98 16.84
CA GLY A 418 -6.60 -7.67 15.47
C GLY A 418 -5.87 -6.46 14.91
N ARG A 419 -5.90 -6.30 13.58
CA ARG A 419 -5.29 -5.16 12.87
C ARG A 419 -5.85 -3.81 13.33
N SER A 420 -7.06 -3.79 13.89
CA SER A 420 -7.73 -2.61 14.45
C SER A 420 -7.21 -2.19 15.83
N ARG A 421 -6.11 -2.78 16.33
CA ARG A 421 -5.62 -2.57 17.72
C ARG A 421 -6.63 -3.00 18.78
N GLN A 422 -7.52 -3.92 18.42
CA GLN A 422 -8.52 -4.47 19.33
C GLN A 422 -8.39 -5.98 19.40
N TRP A 423 -8.52 -6.50 20.62
CA TRP A 423 -8.64 -7.93 20.84
C TRP A 423 -9.94 -8.44 20.22
N SER A 424 -9.85 -9.52 19.43
CA SER A 424 -11.01 -10.16 18.82
C SER A 424 -12.00 -10.66 19.88
N GLY A 425 -13.28 -10.80 19.50
CA GLY A 425 -14.31 -11.35 20.37
C GLY A 425 -14.66 -10.47 21.59
N ILE A 426 -15.39 -11.06 22.52
CA ILE A 426 -15.93 -10.41 23.72
C ILE A 426 -15.11 -10.83 24.94
N ILE A 427 -14.84 -9.90 25.86
CA ILE A 427 -14.14 -10.21 27.11
C ILE A 427 -14.87 -11.32 27.89
N PRO A 428 -14.17 -12.37 28.36
CA PRO A 428 -14.83 -13.50 28.98
C PRO A 428 -15.32 -13.18 30.40
N SER A 429 -16.28 -13.97 30.87
CA SER A 429 -16.77 -13.95 32.24
C SER A 429 -16.67 -15.33 32.87
N CYS A 430 -16.26 -15.38 34.14
CA CYS A 430 -16.16 -16.61 34.92
C CYS A 430 -17.16 -16.55 36.09
N ILE A 431 -18.09 -17.49 36.13
CA ILE A 431 -19.17 -17.55 37.12
C ILE A 431 -19.01 -18.74 38.06
N TYR A 432 -19.36 -18.53 39.33
CA TYR A 432 -19.34 -19.56 40.36
C TYR A 432 -20.58 -20.43 40.24
N TYR A 433 -20.41 -21.74 40.11
CA TYR A 433 -21.49 -22.70 40.32
C TYR A 433 -21.28 -23.41 41.66
N PRO A 434 -22.15 -23.20 42.65
CA PRO A 434 -22.12 -24.00 43.86
C PRO A 434 -22.42 -25.45 43.48
N VAL A 435 -21.44 -26.34 43.70
CA VAL A 435 -21.70 -27.78 43.71
C VAL A 435 -22.53 -28.05 44.96
N TYR A 436 -23.85 -28.16 44.79
CA TYR A 436 -24.73 -28.64 45.85
C TYR A 436 -24.42 -30.12 46.12
N LYS A 437 -23.54 -30.39 47.09
CA LYS A 437 -23.43 -31.71 47.71
C LYS A 437 -24.60 -31.88 48.68
N ASN A 438 -25.80 -32.11 48.16
CA ASN A 438 -26.84 -32.73 48.98
C ASN A 438 -26.51 -34.23 49.07
N GLY A 439 -25.95 -34.63 50.22
CA GLY A 439 -26.00 -36.02 50.63
C GLY A 439 -27.46 -36.46 50.67
N ASN A 440 -27.79 -37.48 49.88
CA ASN A 440 -29.11 -38.11 49.70
C ASN A 440 -29.98 -37.60 48.53
N SER A 441 -29.44 -37.54 47.32
CA SER A 441 -30.28 -37.76 46.12
C SER A 441 -29.48 -38.42 45.01
N THR A 442 -29.29 -39.72 45.12
CA THR A 442 -29.27 -40.55 43.91
C THR A 442 -30.73 -40.74 43.50
N TYR A 443 -31.06 -40.41 42.25
CA TYR A 443 -32.25 -40.85 41.49
C TYR A 443 -33.34 -39.84 41.06
N LEU A 444 -33.24 -38.52 41.27
CA LEU A 444 -34.32 -37.60 40.80
C LEU A 444 -34.00 -36.61 39.66
N ASP A 445 -32.75 -36.51 39.18
CA ASP A 445 -32.40 -35.62 38.05
C ASP A 445 -32.01 -36.35 36.74
N ILE A 446 -31.97 -37.69 36.73
CA ILE A 446 -31.62 -38.45 35.51
C ILE A 446 -32.84 -38.62 34.59
N GLU A 447 -34.06 -38.58 35.14
CA GLU A 447 -35.29 -38.63 34.31
C GLU A 447 -35.55 -37.32 33.55
N GLN A 448 -35.16 -36.16 34.11
CA GLN A 448 -35.36 -34.87 33.43
C GLN A 448 -34.30 -34.56 32.35
N MET A 449 -33.21 -35.34 32.29
CA MET A 449 -32.18 -35.25 31.23
C MET A 449 -32.32 -36.31 30.14
N ARG A 450 -33.44 -37.03 30.07
CA ARG A 450 -33.75 -37.88 28.92
C ARG A 450 -34.26 -37.00 27.77
N ILE A 451 -33.33 -36.54 26.94
CA ILE A 451 -33.69 -35.94 25.65
C ILE A 451 -34.43 -37.00 24.83
N ASN A 452 -35.66 -36.72 24.43
CA ASN A 452 -36.41 -37.60 23.56
C ASN A 452 -35.59 -37.80 22.29
N LYS A 453 -35.24 -39.05 21.96
CA LYS A 453 -34.38 -39.37 20.83
C LYS A 453 -34.94 -38.79 19.52
N LYS A 454 -36.26 -38.62 19.43
CA LYS A 454 -36.97 -38.02 18.29
C LYS A 454 -36.88 -36.48 18.20
N GLU A 455 -36.42 -35.80 19.24
CA GLU A 455 -36.27 -34.34 19.28
C GLU A 455 -34.80 -33.92 19.18
N THR A 456 -33.87 -34.88 19.15
CA THR A 456 -32.44 -34.59 18.99
C THR A 456 -32.13 -34.01 17.61
N SER A 457 -31.18 -33.08 17.54
CA SER A 457 -30.67 -32.53 16.27
C SER A 457 -30.12 -33.61 15.35
N SER A 458 -29.57 -34.69 15.91
CA SER A 458 -29.15 -35.89 15.19
C SER A 458 -30.33 -36.57 14.49
N TYR A 459 -31.44 -36.80 15.19
CA TYR A 459 -32.64 -37.40 14.61
C TYR A 459 -33.35 -36.47 13.62
N MET A 460 -33.45 -35.18 13.91
CA MET A 460 -34.00 -34.19 12.98
C MET A 460 -33.17 -34.10 11.69
N ARG A 461 -31.84 -34.20 11.78
CA ARG A 461 -30.95 -34.31 10.60
C ARG A 461 -31.07 -35.65 9.88
N SER A 462 -31.52 -36.72 10.55
CA SER A 462 -31.79 -38.00 9.88
C SER A 462 -33.09 -37.99 9.06
N LEU A 463 -34.03 -37.11 9.41
CA LEU A 463 -35.32 -36.97 8.73
C LEU A 463 -35.24 -36.04 7.50
N TYR A 464 -34.24 -35.18 7.42
CA TYR A 464 -34.05 -34.24 6.31
C TYR A 464 -32.67 -34.38 5.69
N SER A 465 -32.63 -34.85 4.44
CA SER A 465 -31.42 -34.77 3.62
C SER A 465 -31.14 -33.31 3.28
N ALA A 466 -29.98 -32.79 3.70
CA ALA A 466 -29.53 -31.48 3.31
C ALA A 466 -29.00 -31.54 1.87
N LYS A 467 -29.45 -30.62 1.01
CA LYS A 467 -28.97 -30.52 -0.37
C LYS A 467 -27.49 -30.09 -0.37
N ASP A 468 -26.60 -31.01 -0.75
CA ASP A 468 -25.18 -30.73 -0.97
C ASP A 468 -24.94 -30.32 -2.43
N ASN A 469 -24.55 -29.06 -2.65
CA ASN A 469 -24.29 -28.52 -3.99
C ASN A 469 -22.88 -28.87 -4.54
N ARG A 470 -22.07 -29.68 -3.84
CA ARG A 470 -20.78 -30.12 -4.37
C ARG A 470 -20.98 -30.98 -5.62
N TYR A 471 -20.23 -30.67 -6.68
CA TYR A 471 -20.31 -31.35 -7.98
C TYR A 471 -20.15 -32.88 -7.86
N SER A 472 -19.29 -33.35 -6.95
CA SER A 472 -19.09 -34.78 -6.67
C SER A 472 -20.35 -35.48 -6.13
N SER A 473 -21.14 -34.81 -5.28
CA SER A 473 -22.38 -35.34 -4.71
C SER A 473 -23.47 -35.49 -5.79
N PHE A 474 -23.55 -34.51 -6.69
CA PHE A 474 -24.49 -34.54 -7.83
C PHE A 474 -24.19 -35.70 -8.79
N VAL A 475 -22.91 -35.96 -9.10
CA VAL A 475 -22.49 -37.06 -9.98
C VAL A 475 -22.81 -38.43 -9.38
N ILE A 476 -22.62 -38.61 -8.07
CA ILE A 476 -22.95 -39.87 -7.38
C ILE A 476 -24.48 -40.11 -7.36
N GLY A 477 -25.27 -39.05 -7.17
CA GLY A 477 -26.74 -39.17 -7.23
C GLY A 477 -27.25 -39.59 -8.61
N LEU A 478 -26.71 -39.00 -9.67
CA LEU A 478 -27.08 -39.33 -11.05
C LEU A 478 -26.67 -40.74 -11.47
N SER A 479 -25.49 -41.21 -11.02
CA SER A 479 -25.04 -42.57 -11.35
C SER A 479 -25.93 -43.64 -10.70
N GLY A 480 -26.35 -43.42 -9.45
CA GLY A 480 -27.26 -44.33 -8.75
C GLY A 480 -28.63 -44.47 -9.43
N VAL A 481 -29.22 -43.35 -9.86
CA VAL A 481 -30.50 -43.37 -10.59
C VAL A 481 -30.36 -44.07 -11.95
N SER A 482 -29.25 -43.82 -12.66
CA SER A 482 -29.00 -44.46 -13.96
C SER A 482 -28.90 -45.99 -13.85
N ILE A 483 -28.25 -46.50 -12.79
CA ILE A 483 -28.15 -47.94 -12.52
C ILE A 483 -29.52 -48.54 -12.22
N LEU A 484 -30.33 -47.88 -11.37
CA LEU A 484 -31.67 -48.36 -11.02
C LEU A 484 -32.58 -48.43 -12.24
N VAL A 485 -32.56 -47.40 -13.10
CA VAL A 485 -33.33 -47.39 -14.35
C VAL A 485 -32.87 -48.48 -15.31
N ALA A 486 -31.56 -48.70 -15.44
CA ALA A 486 -31.03 -49.77 -16.29
C ALA A 486 -31.45 -51.17 -15.81
N VAL A 487 -31.41 -51.43 -14.50
CA VAL A 487 -31.88 -52.69 -13.91
C VAL A 487 -33.38 -52.87 -14.14
N LEU A 488 -34.18 -51.82 -13.95
CA LEU A 488 -35.62 -51.87 -14.17
C LEU A 488 -35.96 -52.17 -15.64
N CYS A 489 -35.26 -51.53 -16.58
CA CYS A 489 -35.40 -51.80 -18.01
C CYS A 489 -35.00 -53.24 -18.36
N LEU A 490 -33.93 -53.77 -17.78
CA LEU A 490 -33.51 -55.17 -18.01
C LEU A 490 -34.53 -56.19 -17.51
N LEU A 491 -35.26 -55.87 -16.44
CA LEU A 491 -36.31 -56.75 -15.91
C LEU A 491 -37.61 -56.66 -16.73
N ILE A 492 -37.99 -55.47 -17.19
CA ILE A 492 -39.31 -55.25 -17.81
C ILE A 492 -39.28 -55.46 -19.34
N LEU A 493 -38.17 -55.14 -20.02
CA LEU A 493 -38.07 -55.25 -21.48
C LEU A 493 -38.30 -56.68 -22.01
N PRO A 494 -37.80 -57.76 -21.39
CA PRO A 494 -38.09 -59.13 -21.84
C PRO A 494 -39.58 -59.46 -21.78
N ASP A 495 -40.25 -59.03 -20.72
CA ASP A 495 -41.69 -59.27 -20.52
C ASP A 495 -42.53 -58.46 -21.52
N LEU A 496 -42.17 -57.19 -21.77
CA LEU A 496 -42.81 -56.36 -22.80
C LEU A 496 -42.69 -56.98 -24.20
N ILE A 497 -41.52 -57.47 -24.58
CA ILE A 497 -41.32 -58.14 -25.88
C ILE A 497 -42.22 -59.39 -26.00
N THR A 498 -42.39 -60.12 -24.89
CA THR A 498 -43.23 -61.32 -24.83
C THR A 498 -44.71 -60.97 -24.96
N VAL A 499 -45.16 -59.89 -24.31
CA VAL A 499 -46.53 -59.37 -24.44
C VAL A 499 -46.81 -58.87 -25.86
N PHE A 500 -45.89 -58.11 -26.47
CA PHE A 500 -46.05 -57.64 -27.86
C PHE A 500 -46.11 -58.79 -28.87
N LYS A 501 -45.31 -59.85 -28.69
CA LYS A 501 -45.42 -61.07 -29.52
C LYS A 501 -46.77 -61.75 -29.39
N HIS A 502 -47.35 -61.78 -28.18
CA HIS A 502 -48.69 -62.33 -27.97
C HIS A 502 -49.79 -61.46 -28.58
N MET A 503 -49.64 -60.13 -28.57
CA MET A 503 -50.60 -59.22 -29.22
C MET A 503 -50.58 -59.34 -30.75
N CYS A 504 -49.41 -59.45 -31.39
CA CYS A 504 -49.33 -59.63 -32.84
C CYS A 504 -49.88 -60.98 -33.34
N TYR A 505 -49.89 -62.02 -32.50
CA TYR A 505 -50.48 -63.32 -32.87
C TYR A 505 -52.03 -63.29 -32.88
N PHE A 506 -52.64 -62.37 -32.12
CA PHE A 506 -54.10 -62.19 -32.11
C PHE A 506 -54.62 -61.40 -33.31
N GLU A 507 -53.83 -60.51 -33.92
CA GLU A 507 -54.25 -59.80 -35.15
C GLU A 507 -54.23 -60.66 -36.42
N THR A 508 -53.49 -61.77 -36.45
CA THR A 508 -53.44 -62.67 -37.62
C THR A 508 -54.50 -63.77 -37.63
N ILE A 509 -55.28 -63.95 -36.56
CA ILE A 509 -56.34 -64.99 -36.50
C ILE A 509 -57.70 -64.45 -36.96
N ASP A 510 -57.87 -63.13 -37.09
CA ASP A 510 -59.14 -62.51 -37.54
C ASP A 510 -59.23 -62.27 -39.07
N GLN A 511 -58.34 -62.87 -39.88
CA GLN A 511 -58.37 -62.72 -41.35
C GLN A 511 -58.09 -63.97 -42.21
N SER A 512 -58.30 -65.21 -41.73
CA SER A 512 -58.43 -66.36 -42.65
C SER A 512 -59.19 -67.55 -42.09
#